data_AF-A0AAD7T7C0-F1
#
_entry.id   AF-A0AAD7T7C0-F1
#
_cell.length_a   1.000
_cell.length_b   1.000
_cell.length_c   1.000
_cell.angle_alpha   90.00
_cell.angle_beta   90.00
_cell.angle_gamma   90.00
#
_symmetry.space_group_name_H-M   'P 1'
#
loop_
_entity.id
_entity.type
_entity.pdbx_description
1 polymer ?
#
loop_
_entity_poly.entity_id
_entity_poly.type
_entity_poly.pdbx_seq_one_letter_code
_entity_poly.pdbx_strand_id
1 'polypeptide(L)'
;MHRVAAAKLVGHFNHSTPATKVLEAKQQQMRLPTHRLIQSCKTRWNSVCEMCDRLVEQRWAVTAVLTDRTVTKLQNARVLELKDEYWQLVEDMAPVLAALKCATTIMSAEKEVSISNTYPITFSHINTHLVRREEDRKRVIEFKSKVRASLGERMKVIMPKITWDIVISHVETRSRQSYHRMYSTFDMA
;
A
#
# COMPACT_ATOMS: atom_id res chain seq x y z
N MET A 1 17.27 -3.54 -3.70
CA MET A 1 17.37 -2.96 -5.06
C MET A 1 16.07 -2.28 -5.52
N HIS A 2 14.89 -2.88 -5.36
CA HIS A 2 13.62 -2.42 -5.98
C HIS A 2 13.08 -1.06 -5.49
N ARG A 3 13.10 -0.76 -4.18
CA ARG A 3 12.67 0.56 -3.65
C ARG A 3 13.50 1.72 -4.21
N VAL A 4 14.78 1.49 -4.48
CA VAL A 4 15.72 2.53 -4.94
C VAL A 4 15.37 3.00 -6.35
N ALA A 5 14.94 2.09 -7.23
CA ALA A 5 14.54 2.44 -8.59
C ALA A 5 13.26 3.30 -8.60
N ALA A 6 12.22 2.88 -7.89
CA ALA A 6 10.98 3.66 -7.76
C ALA A 6 11.22 5.04 -7.11
N ALA A 7 12.03 5.10 -6.05
CA ALA A 7 12.38 6.37 -5.42
C ALA A 7 13.19 7.29 -6.35
N LYS A 8 14.10 6.74 -7.17
CA LYS A 8 14.88 7.51 -8.14
C LYS A 8 13.99 8.08 -9.25
N LEU A 9 13.06 7.27 -9.75
CA LEU A 9 12.04 7.69 -10.72
C LEU A 9 11.24 8.89 -10.16
N VAL A 10 10.64 8.73 -8.98
CA VAL A 10 9.84 9.79 -8.35
C VAL A 10 10.68 11.05 -8.09
N GLY A 11 11.92 10.86 -7.61
CA GLY A 11 12.85 11.97 -7.37
C GLY A 11 13.13 12.77 -8.64
N HIS A 12 13.26 12.12 -9.80
CA HIS A 12 13.45 12.83 -11.07
C HIS A 12 12.30 13.80 -11.37
N PHE A 13 11.05 13.34 -11.27
CA PHE A 13 9.90 14.21 -11.49
C PHE A 13 9.86 15.35 -10.48
N ASN A 14 10.12 15.07 -9.19
CA ASN A 14 10.09 16.08 -8.14
C ASN A 14 11.16 17.18 -8.29
N HIS A 15 12.26 16.90 -8.97
CA HIS A 15 13.34 17.88 -9.21
C HIS A 15 13.35 18.47 -10.62
N SER A 16 12.54 17.95 -11.54
CA SER A 16 12.48 18.40 -12.93
C SER A 16 11.16 19.12 -13.21
N THR A 17 11.21 20.46 -13.17
CA THR A 17 10.06 21.31 -13.55
C THR A 17 9.51 20.98 -14.93
N PRO A 18 10.35 20.77 -15.99
CA PRO A 18 9.83 20.36 -17.29
C PRO A 18 9.11 19.01 -17.25
N ALA A 19 9.67 18.00 -16.57
CA ALA A 19 9.02 16.69 -16.47
C ALA A 19 7.71 16.74 -15.68
N THR A 20 7.64 17.58 -14.64
CA THR A 20 6.40 17.78 -13.86
C THR A 20 5.31 18.42 -14.71
N LYS A 21 5.62 19.49 -15.46
CA LYS A 21 4.64 20.15 -16.34
C LYS A 21 4.10 19.20 -17.41
N VAL A 22 4.99 18.38 -17.99
CA VAL A 22 4.58 17.40 -19.00
C VAL A 22 3.77 16.27 -18.36
N LEU A 23 4.12 15.84 -17.14
CA LEU A 23 3.32 14.87 -16.39
C LEU A 23 1.90 15.37 -16.17
N GLU A 24 1.73 16.62 -15.72
CA GLU A 24 0.41 17.25 -15.54
C GLU A 24 -0.38 17.30 -16.85
N ALA A 25 0.27 17.66 -17.98
CA ALA A 25 -0.38 17.64 -19.29
C ALA A 25 -0.81 16.23 -19.71
N LYS A 26 0.03 15.21 -19.47
CA LYS A 26 -0.31 13.80 -19.76
C LYS A 26 -1.43 13.28 -18.87
N GLN A 27 -1.47 13.68 -17.60
CA GLN A 27 -2.57 13.36 -16.67
C GLN A 27 -3.90 13.87 -17.21
N GLN A 28 -3.95 15.14 -17.60
CA GLN A 28 -5.15 15.76 -18.19
C GLN A 28 -5.56 15.07 -19.50
N GLN A 29 -4.60 14.81 -20.40
CA GLN A 29 -4.85 14.11 -21.67
C GLN A 29 -5.46 12.72 -21.45
N MET A 30 -5.00 12.00 -20.42
CA MET A 30 -5.46 10.66 -20.08
C MET A 30 -6.67 10.64 -19.14
N ARG A 31 -7.18 11.81 -18.75
CA ARG A 31 -8.27 11.97 -17.76
C ARG A 31 -7.95 11.32 -16.41
N LEU A 32 -6.67 11.31 -16.03
CA LEU A 32 -6.23 10.91 -14.69
C LEU A 32 -6.32 12.09 -13.73
N PRO A 33 -6.51 11.85 -12.44
CA PRO A 33 -6.34 12.88 -11.42
C PRO A 33 -4.94 13.54 -11.52
N THR A 34 -4.91 14.87 -11.52
CA THR A 34 -3.66 15.64 -11.62
C THR A 34 -2.94 15.65 -10.27
N HIS A 35 -2.03 14.69 -10.08
CA HIS A 35 -1.33 14.53 -8.82
C HIS A 35 0.18 14.48 -8.99
N ARG A 36 0.89 15.13 -8.06
CA ARG A 36 2.35 14.98 -7.96
C ARG A 36 2.73 13.58 -7.46
N LEU A 37 3.86 13.07 -7.95
CA LEU A 37 4.41 11.81 -7.46
C LEU A 37 4.90 11.95 -6.01
N ILE A 38 4.62 10.93 -5.18
CA ILE A 38 4.93 10.94 -3.75
C ILE A 38 6.25 10.20 -3.53
N GLN A 39 7.24 10.86 -2.94
CA GLN A 39 8.50 10.20 -2.58
C GLN A 39 8.38 9.56 -1.19
N SER A 40 8.76 8.27 -1.08
CA SER A 40 8.78 7.61 0.22
C SER A 40 9.82 8.27 1.17
N CYS A 41 9.41 8.53 2.40
CA CYS A 41 10.23 8.98 3.51
C CYS A 41 10.73 7.78 4.34
N LYS A 42 12.03 7.74 4.63
CA LYS A 42 12.66 6.61 5.36
C LYS A 42 12.12 6.44 6.78
N THR A 43 11.67 7.50 7.43
CA THR A 43 11.21 7.50 8.84
C THR A 43 9.69 7.35 8.97
N ARG A 44 8.93 7.40 7.87
CA ARG A 44 7.47 7.27 7.87
C ARG A 44 7.09 6.08 6.99
N TRP A 45 6.88 4.92 7.58
CA TRP A 45 6.66 3.70 6.81
C TRP A 45 5.43 3.78 5.87
N ASN A 46 4.38 4.53 6.25
CA ASN A 46 3.19 4.79 5.42
C ASN A 46 3.50 5.44 4.06
N SER A 47 4.61 6.18 3.98
CA SER A 47 5.01 6.87 2.76
C SER A 47 5.44 5.91 1.64
N VAL A 48 5.81 4.67 1.97
CA VAL A 48 6.08 3.64 0.94
C VAL A 48 4.77 3.19 0.29
N CYS A 49 3.72 2.97 1.10
CA CYS A 49 2.38 2.67 0.59
C CYS A 49 1.89 3.81 -0.30
N GLU A 50 1.96 5.06 0.18
CA GLU A 50 1.52 6.24 -0.58
C GLU A 50 2.27 6.43 -1.90
N MET A 51 3.59 6.16 -1.90
CA MET A 51 4.38 6.17 -3.13
C MET A 51 3.93 5.07 -4.10
N CYS A 52 3.69 3.85 -3.61
CA CYS A 52 3.20 2.75 -4.44
C CYS A 52 1.83 3.06 -5.04
N ASP A 53 0.87 3.47 -4.23
CA ASP A 53 -0.49 3.80 -4.66
C ASP A 53 -0.47 4.91 -5.74
N ARG A 54 0.32 5.97 -5.50
CA ARG A 54 0.48 7.06 -6.47
C ARG A 54 1.15 6.60 -7.76
N LEU A 55 2.15 5.72 -7.69
CA LEU A 55 2.83 5.20 -8.88
C LEU A 55 1.90 4.30 -9.70
N VAL A 56 1.06 3.48 -9.07
CA VAL A 56 0.03 2.69 -9.78
C VAL A 56 -0.97 3.61 -10.47
N GLU A 57 -1.53 4.59 -9.75
CA GLU A 57 -2.48 5.58 -10.30
C GLU A 57 -1.89 6.31 -11.52
N GLN A 58 -0.60 6.66 -11.46
CA GLN A 58 0.06 7.52 -12.45
C GLN A 58 0.90 6.75 -13.47
N ARG A 59 0.84 5.40 -13.49
CA ARG A 59 1.71 4.54 -14.31
C ARG A 59 1.75 5.00 -15.77
N TRP A 60 0.58 5.14 -16.40
CA TRP A 60 0.49 5.46 -17.83
C TRP A 60 0.99 6.85 -18.16
N ALA A 61 0.66 7.85 -17.34
CA ALA A 61 1.17 9.21 -17.53
C ALA A 61 2.70 9.26 -17.36
N VAL A 62 3.24 8.60 -16.34
CA VAL A 62 4.69 8.50 -16.11
C VAL A 62 5.40 7.83 -17.28
N THR A 63 4.89 6.68 -17.75
CA THR A 63 5.44 5.99 -18.93
C THR A 63 5.44 6.90 -20.15
N ALA A 64 4.34 7.61 -20.42
CA ALA A 64 4.26 8.53 -21.55
C ALA A 64 5.34 9.63 -21.49
N VAL A 65 5.59 10.23 -20.32
CA VAL A 65 6.67 11.22 -20.16
C VAL A 65 8.04 10.61 -20.39
N LEU A 66 8.29 9.40 -19.88
CA LEU A 66 9.58 8.73 -20.05
C LEU A 66 9.83 8.30 -21.49
N THR A 67 8.79 8.01 -22.27
CA THR A 67 8.90 7.68 -23.70
C THR A 67 9.07 8.92 -24.58
N ASP A 68 8.64 10.10 -24.13
CA ASP A 68 8.77 11.35 -24.85
C ASP A 68 10.24 11.84 -24.85
N ARG A 69 10.89 11.75 -26.02
CA ARG A 69 12.31 12.11 -26.19
C ARG A 69 12.56 13.60 -26.24
N THR A 70 11.53 14.42 -26.42
CA THR A 70 11.64 15.89 -26.36
C THR A 70 11.77 16.38 -24.90
N VAL A 71 11.28 15.57 -23.96
CA VAL A 71 11.25 15.88 -22.52
C VAL A 71 12.28 15.06 -21.74
N THR A 72 12.39 13.77 -22.05
CA THR A 72 13.27 12.82 -21.38
C THR A 72 14.38 12.37 -22.33
N LYS A 73 15.58 12.92 -22.13
CA LYS A 73 16.80 12.47 -22.86
C LYS A 73 16.97 10.96 -22.71
N LEU A 74 17.44 10.30 -23.78
CA LEU A 74 17.59 8.83 -23.83
C LEU A 74 18.39 8.26 -22.66
N GLN A 75 19.46 8.94 -22.24
CA GLN A 75 20.27 8.55 -21.09
C GLN A 75 19.47 8.55 -19.77
N ASN A 76 18.57 9.51 -19.59
CA ASN A 76 17.71 9.58 -18.42
C ASN A 76 16.61 8.53 -18.49
N ALA A 77 16.01 8.33 -19.68
CA ALA A 77 14.99 7.30 -19.88
C ALA A 77 15.53 5.90 -19.50
N ARG A 78 16.71 5.52 -20.00
CA ARG A 78 17.35 4.22 -19.67
C ARG A 78 17.57 3.99 -18.17
N VAL A 79 17.73 5.06 -17.41
CA VAL A 79 18.04 5.01 -15.97
C VAL A 79 16.78 5.11 -15.10
N LEU A 80 15.73 5.74 -15.61
CA LEU A 80 14.49 6.04 -14.87
C LEU A 80 13.36 5.08 -15.22
N GLU A 81 13.39 4.46 -16.40
CA GLU A 81 12.39 3.50 -16.83
C GLU A 81 12.40 2.27 -15.92
N LEU A 82 11.30 2.13 -15.18
CA LEU A 82 11.04 0.92 -14.43
C LEU A 82 10.71 -0.18 -15.44
N LYS A 83 11.47 -1.27 -15.38
CA LYS A 83 11.14 -2.51 -16.08
C LYS A 83 9.73 -2.96 -15.70
N ASP A 84 9.03 -3.64 -16.61
CA ASP A 84 7.68 -4.16 -16.35
C ASP A 84 7.60 -5.03 -15.10
N GLU A 85 8.62 -5.83 -14.83
CA GLU A 85 8.74 -6.62 -13.59
C GLU A 85 8.66 -5.77 -12.31
N TYR A 86 9.10 -4.50 -12.36
CA TYR A 86 9.07 -3.58 -11.23
C TYR A 86 7.74 -2.86 -11.10
N TRP A 87 7.15 -2.43 -12.22
CA TRP A 87 5.77 -1.94 -12.21
C TRP A 87 4.83 -2.98 -11.63
N GLN A 88 5.02 -4.22 -12.09
CA GLN A 88 4.19 -5.31 -11.67
C GLN A 88 4.34 -5.63 -10.18
N LEU A 89 5.56 -5.53 -9.65
CA LEU A 89 5.79 -5.66 -8.21
C LEU A 89 5.14 -4.54 -7.41
N VAL A 90 5.13 -3.31 -7.90
CA VAL A 90 4.49 -2.18 -7.22
C VAL A 90 2.97 -2.40 -7.16
N GLU A 91 2.36 -2.83 -8.27
CA GLU A 91 0.94 -3.17 -8.35
C GLU A 91 0.55 -4.31 -7.41
N ASP A 92 1.38 -5.34 -7.34
CA ASP A 92 1.25 -6.48 -6.43
C ASP A 92 1.27 -6.10 -4.94
N MET A 93 2.21 -5.21 -4.61
CA MET A 93 2.49 -4.87 -3.21
C MET A 93 1.52 -3.82 -2.69
N ALA A 94 1.00 -2.94 -3.56
CA ALA A 94 0.04 -1.89 -3.21
C ALA A 94 -1.13 -2.40 -2.33
N PRO A 95 -1.90 -3.44 -2.71
CA PRO A 95 -3.03 -3.89 -1.88
C PRO A 95 -2.59 -4.45 -0.52
N VAL A 96 -1.43 -5.12 -0.45
CA VAL A 96 -0.92 -5.66 0.82
C VAL A 96 -0.46 -4.54 1.75
N LEU A 97 0.22 -3.53 1.20
CA LEU A 97 0.66 -2.35 1.94
C LEU A 97 -0.54 -1.50 2.40
N ALA A 98 -1.57 -1.37 1.56
CA ALA A 98 -2.80 -0.65 1.88
C ALA A 98 -3.54 -1.31 3.05
N ALA A 99 -3.62 -2.65 3.07
CA ALA A 99 -4.21 -3.38 4.19
C ALA A 99 -3.45 -3.10 5.50
N LEU A 100 -2.11 -3.16 5.47
CA LEU A 100 -1.29 -2.85 6.65
C LEU A 100 -1.45 -1.39 7.09
N LYS A 101 -1.48 -0.44 6.15
CA LYS A 101 -1.73 0.97 6.42
C LYS A 101 -3.07 1.17 7.11
N CYS A 102 -4.14 0.58 6.60
CA CYS A 102 -5.46 0.62 7.22
C CYS A 102 -5.44 0.17 8.68
N ALA A 103 -4.85 -1.00 8.95
CA ALA A 103 -4.68 -1.56 10.29
C ALA A 103 -4.11 -0.54 11.27
N THR A 104 -2.98 0.05 10.88
CA THR A 104 -2.24 0.97 11.73
C THR A 104 -2.91 2.31 11.86
N THR A 105 -3.60 2.80 10.82
CA THR A 105 -4.37 4.04 10.91
C THR A 105 -5.51 3.88 11.91
N ILE A 106 -6.22 2.75 11.88
CA ILE A 106 -7.26 2.43 12.87
C ILE A 106 -6.66 2.39 14.27
N MET A 107 -5.60 1.62 14.47
CA MET A 107 -4.92 1.54 15.77
C MET A 107 -4.38 2.90 16.24
N SER A 108 -3.92 3.77 15.34
CA SER A 108 -3.36 5.08 15.72
C SER A 108 -4.42 6.15 15.94
N ALA A 109 -5.65 5.97 15.44
CA ALA A 109 -6.76 6.89 15.60
C ALA A 109 -7.44 6.75 16.97
N GLU A 110 -7.21 5.64 17.66
CA GLU A 110 -7.75 5.41 19.00
C GLU A 110 -6.96 6.21 20.04
N LYS A 111 -7.71 6.96 20.87
CA LYS A 111 -7.14 7.75 21.96
C LYS A 111 -6.39 6.88 22.97
N GLU A 112 -6.83 5.64 23.14
CA GLU A 112 -6.19 4.58 23.90
C GLU A 112 -6.32 3.29 23.08
N VAL A 113 -5.21 2.74 22.57
CA VAL A 113 -5.26 1.52 21.77
C VAL A 113 -5.64 0.35 22.67
N SER A 114 -6.91 -0.05 22.63
CA SER A 114 -7.39 -1.11 23.50
C SER A 114 -6.93 -2.49 23.01
N ILE A 115 -6.70 -3.44 23.92
CA ILE A 115 -6.45 -4.85 23.57
C ILE A 115 -7.59 -5.38 22.69
N SER A 116 -8.83 -4.93 22.94
CA SER A 116 -10.02 -5.27 22.16
C SER A 116 -9.99 -4.81 20.70
N ASN A 117 -9.12 -3.88 20.32
CA ASN A 117 -8.97 -3.44 18.92
C ASN A 117 -7.67 -3.95 18.29
N THR A 118 -6.57 -3.92 19.05
CA THR A 118 -5.27 -4.45 18.57
C THR A 118 -5.34 -5.92 18.19
N TYR A 119 -6.02 -6.72 19.02
CA TYR A 119 -6.10 -8.16 18.84
C TYR A 119 -6.88 -8.59 17.59
N PRO A 120 -8.15 -8.19 17.37
CA PRO A 120 -8.90 -8.58 16.17
C PRO A 120 -8.26 -8.05 14.87
N ILE A 121 -7.68 -6.84 14.89
CA ILE A 121 -6.97 -6.29 13.73
C ILE A 121 -5.75 -7.15 13.41
N THR A 122 -4.88 -7.39 14.40
CA THR A 122 -3.68 -8.24 14.22
C THR A 122 -4.06 -9.64 13.76
N PHE A 123 -5.10 -10.23 14.35
CA PHE A 123 -5.59 -11.55 13.99
C PHE A 123 -6.10 -11.60 12.53
N SER A 124 -6.91 -10.63 12.11
CA SER A 124 -7.40 -10.53 10.74
C SER A 124 -6.25 -10.37 9.74
N HIS A 125 -5.22 -9.59 10.08
CA HIS A 125 -4.03 -9.49 9.23
C HIS A 125 -3.31 -10.83 9.10
N ILE A 126 -3.05 -11.53 10.21
CA ILE A 126 -2.34 -12.81 10.19
C ILE A 126 -3.14 -13.88 9.45
N ASN A 127 -4.45 -13.97 9.68
CA ASN A 127 -5.27 -15.11 9.26
C ASN A 127 -6.12 -14.87 8.02
N THR A 128 -6.23 -13.63 7.53
CA THR A 128 -7.03 -13.29 6.35
C THR A 128 -6.21 -12.54 5.32
N HIS A 129 -5.64 -11.37 5.66
CA HIS A 129 -5.03 -10.48 4.67
C HIS A 129 -3.59 -10.85 4.26
N LEU A 130 -2.85 -11.52 5.14
CA LEU A 130 -1.47 -11.97 4.89
C LEU A 130 -1.36 -13.47 4.58
N VAL A 131 -2.49 -14.13 4.30
CA VAL A 131 -2.48 -15.51 3.81
C VAL A 131 -2.04 -15.54 2.34
N ARG A 132 -1.29 -16.57 1.98
CA ARG A 132 -0.95 -16.86 0.58
C ARG A 132 -2.23 -17.14 -0.21
N ARG A 133 -2.36 -16.46 -1.34
CA ARG A 133 -3.39 -16.71 -2.35
C ARG A 133 -2.78 -17.38 -3.59
N GLU A 134 -3.62 -17.98 -4.42
CA GLU A 134 -3.18 -18.61 -5.66
C GLU A 134 -2.63 -17.58 -6.64
N GLU A 135 -3.22 -16.39 -6.69
CA GLU A 135 -2.75 -15.29 -7.55
C GLU A 135 -1.46 -14.61 -7.06
N ASP A 136 -1.00 -14.88 -5.83
CA ASP A 136 0.16 -14.20 -5.27
C ASP A 136 1.45 -14.62 -5.99
N ARG A 137 2.19 -13.63 -6.50
CA ARG A 137 3.55 -13.87 -7.02
C ARG A 137 4.54 -14.12 -5.89
N LYS A 138 5.65 -14.79 -6.22
CA LYS A 138 6.70 -15.23 -5.27
C LYS A 138 7.13 -14.14 -4.28
N ARG A 139 7.31 -12.90 -4.74
CA ARG A 139 7.74 -11.77 -3.88
C ARG A 139 6.65 -11.32 -2.90
N VAL A 140 5.38 -11.36 -3.30
CA VAL A 140 4.24 -11.07 -2.43
C VAL A 140 4.10 -12.16 -1.37
N ILE A 141 4.23 -13.43 -1.76
CA ILE A 141 4.21 -14.58 -0.83
C ILE A 141 5.31 -14.42 0.22
N GLU A 142 6.54 -14.13 -0.22
CA GLU A 142 7.68 -13.95 0.68
C GLU A 142 7.45 -12.77 1.64
N PHE A 143 6.93 -11.65 1.13
CA PHE A 143 6.60 -10.49 1.96
C PHE A 143 5.51 -10.81 2.99
N LYS A 144 4.38 -11.36 2.56
CA LYS A 144 3.28 -11.78 3.44
C LYS A 144 3.77 -12.74 4.52
N SER A 145 4.58 -13.73 4.16
CA SER A 145 5.17 -14.68 5.11
C SER A 145 6.05 -14.00 6.15
N LYS A 146 6.92 -13.07 5.73
CA LYS A 146 7.81 -12.33 6.65
C LYS A 146 7.03 -11.42 7.59
N VAL A 147 6.02 -10.71 7.09
CA VAL A 147 5.17 -9.84 7.91
C VAL A 147 4.35 -10.68 8.89
N ARG A 148 3.76 -11.79 8.43
CA ARG A 148 3.00 -12.71 9.28
C ARG A 148 3.85 -13.29 10.41
N ALA A 149 5.06 -13.75 10.11
CA ALA A 149 5.99 -14.26 11.11
C ALA A 149 6.36 -13.18 12.14
N SER A 150 6.72 -11.98 11.68
CA SER A 150 7.10 -10.87 12.56
C SER A 150 5.93 -10.41 13.45
N LEU A 151 4.72 -10.31 12.91
CA LEU A 151 3.52 -9.96 13.69
C LEU A 151 3.17 -11.05 14.69
N GLY A 152 3.23 -12.32 14.30
CA GLY A 152 2.96 -13.45 15.18
C GLY A 152 3.89 -13.50 16.39
N GLU A 153 5.19 -13.29 16.15
CA GLU A 153 6.21 -13.24 17.21
C GLU A 153 6.00 -12.04 18.14
N ARG A 154 5.84 -10.84 17.58
CA ARG A 154 5.74 -9.60 18.38
C ARG A 154 4.46 -9.50 19.18
N MET A 155 3.35 -9.93 18.59
CA MET A 155 2.03 -9.79 19.20
C MET A 155 1.64 -11.01 20.04
N LYS A 156 2.44 -12.08 20.02
CA LYS A 156 2.19 -13.35 20.73
C LYS A 156 0.75 -13.83 20.58
N VAL A 157 0.18 -13.66 19.39
CA VAL A 157 -1.18 -14.10 19.06
C VAL A 157 -1.16 -15.61 18.88
N ILE A 158 -1.04 -16.32 20.00
CA ILE A 158 -1.25 -17.76 20.11
C ILE A 158 -2.48 -17.88 21.00
N MET A 159 -3.63 -18.19 20.42
CA MET A 159 -4.75 -18.72 21.19
C MET A 159 -5.25 -20.01 20.53
N PRO A 160 -5.37 -21.10 21.30
CA PRO A 160 -5.98 -22.34 20.83
C PRO A 160 -7.40 -22.07 20.33
N LYS A 161 -7.86 -22.85 19.34
CA LYS A 161 -9.19 -22.72 18.68
C LYS A 161 -10.35 -22.44 19.64
N ILE A 162 -10.29 -22.98 20.87
CA ILE A 162 -11.37 -22.93 21.87
C ILE A 162 -11.61 -21.53 22.44
N THR A 163 -10.58 -20.67 22.53
CA THR A 163 -10.77 -19.31 23.07
C THR A 163 -11.47 -18.38 22.06
N TRP A 164 -11.55 -18.76 20.79
CA TRP A 164 -12.10 -17.94 19.71
C TRP A 164 -13.62 -17.85 19.72
N ASP A 165 -14.34 -18.93 19.98
CA ASP A 165 -15.82 -18.90 20.03
C ASP A 165 -16.32 -18.00 21.19
N ILE A 166 -15.54 -17.95 22.27
CA ILE A 166 -15.82 -17.11 23.45
C ILE A 166 -15.50 -15.64 23.18
N VAL A 167 -14.36 -15.35 22.54
CA VAL A 167 -13.99 -13.96 22.20
C VAL A 167 -14.86 -13.42 21.08
N ILE A 168 -15.20 -14.22 20.06
CA ILE A 168 -16.10 -13.82 18.97
C ILE A 168 -17.49 -13.52 19.51
N SER A 169 -18.06 -14.35 20.39
CA SER A 169 -19.38 -14.07 20.99
C SER A 169 -19.42 -12.79 21.84
N HIS A 170 -18.32 -12.43 22.52
CA HIS A 170 -18.20 -11.18 23.29
C HIS A 170 -17.82 -9.95 22.44
N VAL A 171 -17.03 -10.13 21.39
CA VAL A 171 -16.62 -9.05 20.49
C VAL A 171 -17.74 -8.74 19.51
N GLU A 172 -18.48 -9.71 18.99
CA GLU A 172 -19.63 -9.49 18.10
C GLU A 172 -20.72 -8.63 18.76
N THR A 173 -20.90 -8.70 20.07
CA THR A 173 -21.88 -7.87 20.79
C THR A 173 -21.46 -6.41 20.89
N ARG A 174 -20.17 -6.12 21.12
CA ARG A 174 -19.65 -4.74 21.22
C ARG A 174 -19.26 -4.13 19.87
N SER A 175 -18.87 -4.96 18.91
CA SER A 175 -18.33 -4.54 17.64
C SER A 175 -19.35 -4.58 16.50
N ARG A 176 -20.48 -5.30 16.61
CA ARG A 176 -21.58 -5.19 15.62
C ARG A 176 -22.04 -3.75 15.42
N GLN A 177 -22.17 -2.95 16.48
CA GLN A 177 -22.60 -1.56 16.36
C GLN A 177 -21.54 -0.67 15.67
N SER A 178 -20.25 -0.92 15.91
CA SER A 178 -19.17 -0.17 15.27
C SER A 178 -18.89 -0.63 13.83
N TYR A 179 -18.93 -1.93 13.56
CA TYR A 179 -18.76 -2.49 12.21
C TYR A 179 -19.97 -2.21 11.31
N HIS A 180 -21.21 -2.28 11.81
CA HIS A 180 -22.41 -1.95 11.03
C HIS A 180 -22.47 -0.45 10.66
N ARG A 181 -21.93 0.45 11.51
CA ARG A 181 -21.74 1.86 11.16
C ARG A 181 -20.65 2.07 10.11
N MET A 182 -19.61 1.23 10.13
CA MET A 182 -18.43 1.34 9.26
C MET A 182 -18.71 0.86 7.83
N TYR A 183 -19.50 -0.22 7.66
CA TYR A 183 -19.92 -0.70 6.34
C TYR A 183 -21.03 0.17 5.72
N SER A 184 -21.96 0.75 6.52
CA SER A 184 -23.02 1.61 5.95
C SER A 184 -22.51 2.98 5.46
N THR A 185 -21.32 3.41 5.88
CA THR A 185 -20.66 4.62 5.34
C THR A 185 -19.85 4.34 4.07
N PHE A 186 -19.59 3.09 3.73
CA PHE A 186 -18.81 2.70 2.55
C PHE A 186 -19.68 2.42 1.31
N ASP A 187 -20.95 2.05 1.50
CA ASP A 187 -21.91 1.83 0.40
C ASP A 187 -22.61 3.12 -0.11
N MET A 188 -22.22 4.30 0.38
CA MET A 188 -22.79 5.60 -0.04
C MET A 188 -21.75 6.63 -0.53
N ALA A 189 -20.60 6.19 -1.03
CA ALA A 189 -19.58 7.07 -1.63
C ALA A 189 -19.03 6.51 -2.94
#